data_AF-A0A6G3ZGB4-F1
#
_entry.id   AF-A0A6G3ZGB4-F1
#
_cell.length_a   1.000
_cell.length_b   1.000
_cell.length_c   1.000
_cell.angle_alpha   90.00
_cell.angle_beta   90.00
_cell.angle_gamma   90.00
#
_symmetry.space_group_name_H-M   'P 1'
#
loop_
_entity.id
_entity.type
_entity.pdbx_description
1 polymer ?
#
loop_
_entity_poly.entity_id
_entity_poly.type
_entity_poly.pdbx_seq_one_letter_code
_entity_poly.pdbx_strand_id
1 'polypeptide(L)'
;MPVIHFEEADSAERTQIGEGIVKFARQADRLETGRADGKYFLDHEDGCEEGGERIEAGDEFFFDTETGDVLCGDHGRERREGRESREQ
;
A
#
# COMPACT_ATOMS: atom_id res chain seq x y z
N MET A 1 3.25 11.96 -8.50
CA MET A 1 4.05 11.24 -7.48
C MET A 1 3.55 9.81 -7.38
N PRO A 2 4.42 8.82 -7.12
CA PRO A 2 4.13 7.42 -7.45
C PRO A 2 3.26 6.74 -6.39
N VAL A 3 2.09 6.28 -6.84
CA VAL A 3 1.33 5.23 -6.15
C VAL A 3 1.95 3.90 -6.57
N ILE A 4 2.34 3.08 -5.60
CA ILE A 4 2.86 1.74 -5.86
C ILE A 4 1.69 0.78 -5.92
N HIS A 5 1.61 0.00 -7.01
CA HIS A 5 0.65 -1.08 -7.15
C HIS A 5 1.27 -2.38 -6.62
N PHE A 6 0.53 -3.08 -5.77
CA PHE A 6 0.82 -4.43 -5.33
C PHE A 6 -0.21 -5.37 -5.94
N GLU A 7 0.27 -6.37 -6.66
CA GLU A 7 -0.61 -7.33 -7.36
C GLU A 7 -1.38 -8.21 -6.37
N GLU A 8 -0.75 -8.60 -5.25
CA GLU A 8 -1.36 -9.47 -4.23
C GLU A 8 -0.83 -9.09 -2.84
N ALA A 9 -1.72 -8.97 -1.86
CA ALA A 9 -1.36 -8.84 -0.46
C ALA A 9 -1.00 -10.21 0.15
N ASP A 10 0.07 -10.28 0.95
CA ASP A 10 0.44 -11.52 1.64
C ASP A 10 -0.59 -11.93 2.71
N SER A 11 -1.20 -10.93 3.36
CA SER A 11 -2.20 -11.14 4.41
C SER A 11 -3.13 -9.94 4.53
N ALA A 12 -4.21 -10.08 5.29
CA ALA A 12 -5.19 -9.01 5.47
C ALA A 12 -4.76 -7.87 6.42
N GLU A 13 -3.59 -8.01 7.04
CA GLU A 13 -3.05 -7.04 8.01
C GLU A 13 -1.73 -6.43 7.50
N ARG A 14 -0.98 -7.16 6.67
CA ARG A 14 0.36 -6.77 6.24
C ARG A 14 0.79 -7.45 4.95
N THR A 15 1.70 -6.81 4.25
CA THR A 15 2.33 -7.32 3.03
C THR A 15 3.84 -7.20 3.14
N GLN A 16 4.57 -8.24 2.75
CA GLN A 16 6.02 -8.23 2.73
C GLN A 16 6.52 -7.28 1.65
N ILE A 17 7.45 -6.40 2.00
CA ILE A 17 7.98 -5.39 1.07
C ILE A 17 9.50 -5.49 0.89
N GLY A 18 9.97 -5.07 -0.28
CA GLY A 18 11.39 -4.94 -0.60
C GLY A 18 12.01 -3.63 -0.10
N GLU A 19 13.33 -3.58 -0.04
CA GLU A 19 14.11 -2.42 0.47
C GLU A 19 13.80 -1.09 -0.23
N GLY A 20 13.35 -1.13 -1.49
CA GLY A 20 12.93 0.06 -2.24
C GLY A 20 11.69 0.76 -1.66
N ILE A 21 10.82 0.01 -0.97
CA ILE A 21 9.55 0.51 -0.42
C ILE A 21 9.69 0.87 1.07
N VAL A 22 10.63 0.25 1.78
CA VAL A 22 10.89 0.43 3.22
C VAL A 22 10.99 1.91 3.61
N LYS A 23 11.67 2.73 2.80
CA LYS A 23 11.82 4.16 3.09
C LYS A 23 10.48 4.90 3.14
N PHE A 24 9.53 4.50 2.31
CA PHE A 24 8.20 5.10 2.22
C PHE A 24 7.29 4.55 3.31
N ALA A 25 7.28 3.23 3.50
CA ALA A 25 6.56 2.60 4.61
C ALA A 25 6.99 3.20 5.97
N ARG A 26 8.30 3.45 6.15
CA ARG A 26 8.82 4.10 7.35
C ARG A 26 8.38 5.55 7.47
N GLN A 27 8.32 6.29 6.36
CA GLN A 27 7.89 7.68 6.36
C GLN A 27 6.40 7.81 6.68
N ALA A 28 5.61 6.80 6.31
CA ALA A 28 4.19 6.67 6.61
C ALA A 28 3.89 6.08 8.00
N ASP A 29 4.91 5.77 8.81
CA ASP A 29 4.76 5.06 10.10
C ASP A 29 4.07 3.68 10.00
N ARG A 30 4.03 3.09 8.80
CA ARG A 30 3.42 1.79 8.47
C ARG A 30 4.45 0.67 8.26
N LEU A 31 5.69 0.86 8.72
CA LEU A 31 6.75 -0.15 8.58
C LEU A 31 6.83 -1.05 9.81
N GLU A 32 6.50 -2.33 9.64
CA GLU A 32 6.77 -3.37 10.63
C GLU A 32 8.09 -4.11 10.28
N THR A 33 8.96 -4.33 11.28
CA THR A 33 10.24 -5.05 11.13
C THR A 33 10.47 -6.05 12.26
N GLY A 34 11.34 -7.04 12.04
CA GLY A 34 11.77 -7.97 13.09
C GLY A 34 10.92 -9.23 13.26
N ARG A 35 10.18 -9.64 12.23
CA ARG A 35 9.45 -10.92 12.20
C ARG A 35 10.37 -12.06 11.75
N ALA A 36 10.01 -13.29 12.12
CA ALA A 36 10.75 -14.48 11.70
C ALA A 36 10.61 -14.76 10.20
N ASP A 37 9.46 -14.41 9.62
CA ASP A 37 9.10 -14.70 8.22
C ASP A 37 9.68 -13.70 7.20
N GLY A 38 10.19 -12.53 7.64
CA GLY A 38 10.71 -11.52 6.73
C GLY A 38 11.34 -10.30 7.41
N LYS A 39 12.02 -9.48 6.62
CA LYS A 39 12.79 -8.33 7.13
C LYS A 39 11.94 -7.05 7.26
N TYR A 40 10.99 -6.85 6.34
CA TYR A 40 10.18 -5.63 6.23
C TYR A 40 8.76 -5.94 5.78
N PHE A 41 7.79 -5.38 6.48
CA PHE A 41 6.38 -5.51 6.19
C PHE A 41 5.73 -4.13 6.16
N LEU A 42 4.85 -3.92 5.21
CA LEU A 42 3.94 -2.78 5.17
C LEU A 42 2.67 -3.19 5.93
N ASP A 43 2.35 -2.43 6.97
CA ASP A 43 1.11 -2.55 7.71
C ASP A 43 -0.04 -1.90 6.95
N HIS A 44 -1.15 -2.63 6.85
CA HIS A 44 -2.37 -2.18 6.20
C HIS A 44 -3.65 -2.70 6.88
N GLU A 45 -3.59 -2.99 8.19
CA GLU A 45 -4.73 -3.54 8.94
C GLU A 45 -5.97 -2.64 8.93
N ASP A 46 -5.72 -1.32 8.79
CA ASP A 46 -6.72 -0.26 8.71
C ASP A 46 -7.59 -0.37 7.44
N GLY A 47 -7.11 -1.06 6.41
CA GLY A 47 -7.74 -1.14 5.10
C GLY A 47 -7.56 0.12 4.26
N CYS A 48 -8.47 0.32 3.32
CA CYS A 48 -8.47 1.44 2.39
C CYS A 48 -8.80 2.75 3.12
N GLU A 49 -7.95 3.76 2.99
CA GLU A 49 -8.12 5.07 3.62
C GLU A 49 -9.38 5.82 3.11
N GLU A 50 -9.75 5.62 1.84
CA GLU A 50 -10.91 6.28 1.21
C GLU A 50 -12.22 5.54 1.51
N GLY A 51 -12.22 4.20 1.33
CA GLY A 51 -13.42 3.37 1.42
C GLY A 51 -13.61 2.62 2.73
N GLY A 52 -12.58 2.53 3.57
CA GLY A 52 -12.55 1.67 4.77
C GLY A 52 -12.56 0.17 4.48
N GLU A 53 -12.43 -0.22 3.22
CA GLU A 53 -12.47 -1.62 2.80
C GLU A 53 -11.15 -2.32 3.15
N ARG A 54 -11.24 -3.44 3.87
CA ARG A 54 -10.05 -4.21 4.24
C ARG A 54 -9.50 -4.95 3.02
N ILE A 55 -8.18 -4.85 2.81
CA ILE A 55 -7.47 -5.63 1.80
C ILE A 55 -7.35 -7.06 2.34
N GLU A 56 -7.87 -8.08 1.65
CA GLU A 56 -7.67 -9.48 2.07
C GLU A 56 -6.39 -10.07 1.48
N ALA A 57 -5.99 -11.24 1.98
CA ALA A 57 -4.85 -11.96 1.43
C ALA A 57 -5.15 -12.36 -0.04
N GLY A 58 -4.25 -12.01 -0.95
CA GLY A 58 -4.41 -12.21 -2.39
C GLY A 58 -5.09 -11.06 -3.13
N ASP A 59 -5.56 -10.03 -2.43
CA ASP A 59 -6.15 -8.87 -3.10
C ASP A 59 -5.07 -7.91 -3.61
N GLU A 60 -5.38 -7.26 -4.73
CA GLU A 60 -4.60 -6.15 -5.23
C GLU A 60 -4.86 -4.89 -4.39
N PHE A 61 -3.80 -4.12 -4.16
CA PHE A 61 -3.91 -2.87 -3.42
C PHE A 61 -2.85 -1.87 -3.86
N PHE A 62 -3.01 -0.65 -3.41
CA PHE A 62 -2.18 0.47 -3.80
C PHE A 62 -1.67 1.20 -2.56
N PHE A 63 -0.42 1.61 -2.60
CA PHE A 63 0.22 2.38 -1.53
C PHE A 63 0.67 3.74 -2.09
N ASP A 64 0.09 4.82 -1.58
CA ASP A 64 0.54 6.17 -1.88
C ASP A 64 1.79 6.47 -1.04
N THR A 65 2.93 6.57 -1.71
CA THR A 65 4.23 6.80 -1.05
C THR A 65 4.43 8.23 -0.54
N GLU A 66 3.52 9.15 -0.89
CA GLU A 66 3.55 10.55 -0.49
C GLU A 66 2.83 10.77 0.84
N THR A 67 1.59 10.28 0.91
CA THR A 67 0.72 10.43 2.07
C THR A 67 0.85 9.26 3.04
N GLY A 68 1.29 8.11 2.52
CA GLY A 68 1.31 6.85 3.24
C GLY A 68 0.02 6.05 3.08
N ASP A 69 -0.99 6.55 2.36
CA ASP A 69 -2.33 5.95 2.28
C ASP A 69 -2.30 4.58 1.62
N VAL A 70 -3.07 3.64 2.18
CA VAL A 70 -3.39 2.37 1.52
C VAL A 70 -4.75 2.50 0.85
N LEU A 71 -4.85 2.04 -0.39
CA LEU A 71 -6.06 2.10 -1.21
C LEU A 71 -6.36 0.72 -1.76
N CYS A 72 -7.64 0.34 -1.80
CA CYS A 72 -8.07 -0.89 -2.48
C CYS A 72 -7.92 -0.76 -4.00
N GLY A 73 -8.08 -1.88 -4.72
CA GLY A 73 -7.97 -1.94 -6.18
C GLY A 73 -8.71 -0.81 -6.91
N ASP A 74 -9.97 -0.59 -6.57
CA ASP A 74 -10.81 0.43 -7.20
C ASP A 74 -10.31 1.86 -6.94
N HIS A 75 -10.14 2.25 -5.67
CA HIS A 75 -9.70 3.60 -5.31
C HIS A 75 -8.26 3.88 -5.74
N GLY A 76 -7.39 2.88 -5.65
CA GLY A 76 -6.00 2.99 -6.07
C GLY A 76 -5.85 3.19 -7.58
N ARG A 77 -6.66 2.48 -8.37
CA ARG A 77 -6.77 2.70 -9.82
C ARG A 77 -7.33 4.09 -10.12
N GLU A 78 -8.41 4.50 -9.46
CA GLU A 78 -8.97 5.85 -9.65
C GLU A 78 -7.96 6.95 -9.30
N ARG A 79 -7.21 6.79 -8.19
CA ARG A 79 -6.14 7.71 -7.78
C ARG A 79 -5.00 7.76 -8.79
N ARG A 80 -4.67 6.62 -9.41
CA ARG A 80 -3.64 6.51 -10.46
C ARG A 80 -4.11 7.18 -11.76
N GLU A 81 -5.31 6.88 -12.22
CA GLU A 81 -5.91 7.41 -13.45
C GLU A 81 -6.30 8.89 -13.34
N GLY A 82 -6.78 9.32 -12.17
CA GLY A 82 -7.12 10.72 -11.87
C GLY A 82 -5.89 11.64 -11.88
N ARG A 83 -4.68 11.10 -11.69
CA ARG A 83 -3.43 11.84 -11.88
C ARG A 83 -3.11 12.04 -13.37
N GLU A 84 -3.36 11.03 -14.22
CA GLU A 84 -3.13 11.14 -15.68
C GLU A 84 -4.01 12.22 -16.34
N SER A 85 -5.16 12.55 -15.74
CA SER A 85 -6.06 13.59 -16.23
C SER A 85 -5.68 15.03 -15.86
N ARG A 86 -4.77 15.25 -14.89
CA ARG A 86 -4.32 16.60 -14.45
C ARG A 86 -3.01 17.05 -15.08
N GLU A 87 -2.32 16.19 -15.82
CA GLU A 87 -1.04 16.48 -16.47
C GLU A 87 -1.18 16.79 -17.99
N GLN A 88 -2.37 17.20 -18.44
CA GLN A 88 -2.67 17.57 -19.84
C GLN A 88 -2.84 19.09 -20.01
#